data_AF-A0A0G2ERM8-F1
#
_entry.id   AF-A0A0G2ERM8-F1
#
_cell.length_a   1.000
_cell.length_b   1.000
_cell.length_c   1.000
_cell.angle_alpha   90.00
_cell.angle_beta   90.00
_cell.angle_gamma   90.00
#
_symmetry.space_group_name_H-M   'P 1'
#
loop_
_entity.id
_entity.type
_entity.pdbx_description
1 polymer ?
#
loop_
_entity_poly.entity_id
_entity_poly.type
_entity_poly.pdbx_seq_one_letter_code
_entity_poly.pdbx_strand_id
1 'polypeptide(L)'
;MSEHVTIPDVLYSKESYELIGFTPAMATLLWQRFLTRPADIVDGGFIDFAVDHVKLHPAANPETGQDDWNGYLKAIGINDRLRAAILMPEFEDIRYSASCQFWVLDSIVSTWEALCGRHEELRMEQRRRQHAS
;
A
#
# COMPACT_ATOMS: atom_id res chain seq x y z
N MET A 1 24.49 -13.99 -21.85
CA MET A 1 23.04 -13.85 -22.06
C MET A 1 22.65 -12.52 -21.42
N SER A 2 22.24 -11.54 -22.22
CA SER A 2 21.84 -10.23 -21.71
C SER A 2 20.47 -10.36 -21.05
N GLU A 3 20.42 -10.21 -19.74
CA GLU A 3 19.16 -10.19 -18.99
C GLU A 3 18.47 -8.86 -19.26
N HIS A 4 17.52 -8.87 -20.20
CA HIS A 4 16.70 -7.70 -20.48
C HIS A 4 15.70 -7.55 -19.33
N VAL A 5 16.01 -6.64 -18.39
CA VAL A 5 15.05 -6.22 -17.37
C VAL A 5 14.01 -5.32 -18.04
N THR A 6 12.86 -5.90 -18.41
CA THR A 6 11.69 -5.12 -18.82
C THR A 6 11.13 -4.42 -17.59
N ILE A 7 11.33 -3.10 -17.50
CA ILE A 7 10.73 -2.31 -16.43
C ILE A 7 9.22 -2.28 -16.67
N PRO A 8 8.38 -2.62 -15.66
CA PRO A 8 6.94 -2.63 -15.83
C PRO A 8 6.42 -1.27 -16.27
N ASP A 9 5.72 -1.22 -17.40
CA ASP A 9 5.10 0.00 -17.90
C ASP A 9 3.94 0.49 -17.02
N VAL A 10 3.37 -0.40 -16.21
CA VAL A 10 2.15 -0.14 -15.45
C VAL A 10 2.42 -0.24 -13.96
N LEU A 11 2.42 0.92 -13.29
CA LEU A 11 2.53 1.05 -11.83
C LEU A 11 1.21 0.71 -11.12
N TYR A 12 0.08 0.91 -11.80
CA TYR A 12 -1.25 0.68 -11.26
C TYR A 12 -1.66 -0.76 -11.56
N SER A 13 -1.58 -1.61 -10.54
CA SER A 13 -1.94 -3.01 -10.68
C SER A 13 -2.42 -3.57 -9.35
N LYS A 14 -2.98 -4.79 -9.40
CA LYS A 14 -3.32 -5.55 -8.20
C LYS A 14 -2.07 -5.80 -7.35
N GLU A 15 -0.94 -6.11 -7.98
CA GLU A 15 0.33 -6.40 -7.32
C GLU A 15 0.85 -5.19 -6.54
N SER A 16 0.60 -3.95 -7.00
CA SER A 16 0.92 -2.75 -6.25
C SER A 16 0.15 -2.66 -4.93
N TYR A 17 -1.13 -3.08 -4.88
CA TYR A 17 -1.86 -3.18 -3.62
C TYR A 17 -1.30 -4.26 -2.69
N GLU A 18 -0.88 -5.40 -3.24
CA GLU A 18 -0.22 -6.44 -2.43
C GLU A 18 1.11 -5.93 -1.84
N LEU A 19 1.90 -5.24 -2.66
CA LEU A 19 3.19 -4.70 -2.27
C LEU A 19 3.06 -3.68 -1.14
N ILE A 20 2.12 -2.74 -1.23
CA ILE A 20 1.96 -1.69 -0.22
C ILE A 20 1.39 -2.21 1.11
N GLY A 21 0.83 -3.42 1.17
CA GLY A 21 0.50 -4.05 2.45
C GLY A 21 -0.78 -4.88 2.49
N PHE A 22 -1.53 -5.01 1.40
CA PHE A 22 -2.79 -5.77 1.42
C PHE A 22 -2.59 -7.25 1.12
N THR A 23 -3.51 -8.07 1.64
CA THR A 23 -3.63 -9.49 1.26
C THR A 23 -4.03 -9.62 -0.22
N PRO A 24 -3.74 -10.74 -0.90
CA PRO A 24 -4.16 -10.95 -2.28
C PRO A 24 -5.67 -10.79 -2.52
N ALA A 25 -6.49 -11.24 -1.56
CA ALA A 25 -7.94 -11.10 -1.61
C ALA A 25 -8.35 -9.62 -1.55
N MET A 26 -7.79 -8.86 -0.62
CA MET A 26 -8.10 -7.43 -0.50
C MET A 26 -7.56 -6.62 -1.68
N ALA A 27 -6.35 -6.95 -2.16
CA ALA A 27 -5.77 -6.33 -3.35
C ALA A 27 -6.65 -6.53 -4.59
N THR A 28 -7.24 -7.73 -4.79
CA THR A 28 -8.22 -7.96 -5.85
C THR A 28 -9.43 -7.04 -5.71
N LEU A 29 -9.98 -6.87 -4.51
CA LEU A 29 -11.15 -6.02 -4.28
C LEU A 29 -10.85 -4.54 -4.55
N LEU A 30 -9.71 -4.04 -4.05
CA LEU A 30 -9.28 -2.66 -4.28
C LEU A 30 -9.02 -2.40 -5.78
N TRP A 31 -8.36 -3.34 -6.46
CA TRP A 31 -8.12 -3.26 -7.89
C TRP A 31 -9.41 -3.20 -8.70
N GLN A 32 -10.39 -4.05 -8.36
CA GLN A 32 -11.70 -4.02 -9.00
C GLN A 32 -12.40 -2.68 -8.78
N ARG A 33 -12.40 -2.14 -7.55
CA ARG A 33 -12.97 -0.82 -7.25
C ARG A 33 -12.33 0.30 -8.06
N PHE A 34 -11.00 0.28 -8.18
CA PHE A 34 -10.27 1.25 -8.99
C PHE A 34 -10.66 1.15 -10.48
N LEU A 35 -10.79 -0.06 -11.03
CA LEU A 35 -11.17 -0.27 -12.43
C LEU A 35 -12.63 0.10 -12.72
N THR A 36 -13.54 -0.12 -11.78
CA THR A 36 -14.97 0.15 -11.93
C THR A 36 -15.36 1.55 -11.45
N ARG A 37 -14.38 2.42 -11.20
CA ARG A 37 -14.67 3.78 -10.73
C ARG A 37 -15.47 4.55 -11.79
N PRO A 38 -16.51 5.30 -11.40
CA PRO A 38 -17.21 6.18 -12.31
C PRO A 38 -16.27 7.20 -12.97
N ALA A 39 -16.47 7.47 -14.26
CA ALA A 39 -15.60 8.33 -15.06
C ALA A 39 -15.69 9.83 -14.68
N ASP A 40 -16.75 10.20 -13.96
CA ASP A 40 -17.04 11.53 -13.42
C ASP A 40 -16.37 11.80 -12.07
N ILE A 41 -15.74 10.79 -11.45
CA ILE A 41 -14.86 10.98 -10.31
C ILE A 41 -13.54 11.59 -10.82
N VAL A 42 -13.46 12.91 -10.76
CA VAL A 42 -12.25 13.69 -11.10
C VAL A 42 -11.18 13.57 -10.01
N ASP A 43 -11.61 13.36 -8.76
CA ASP A 43 -10.76 13.24 -7.56
C ASP A 43 -10.72 11.79 -7.06
N GLY A 44 -9.54 11.16 -7.05
CA GLY A 44 -9.38 9.79 -6.58
C GLY A 44 -8.28 9.04 -7.33
N GLY A 45 -7.05 9.19 -6.86
CA GLY A 45 -5.89 8.45 -7.34
C GLY A 45 -5.92 6.98 -6.95
N PHE A 46 -5.01 6.19 -7.53
CA PHE A 46 -4.88 4.76 -7.25
C PHE A 46 -4.77 4.45 -5.75
N ILE A 47 -4.01 5.26 -5.01
CA ILE A 47 -3.79 5.07 -3.57
C ILE A 47 -5.02 5.44 -2.72
N ASP A 48 -5.90 6.32 -3.21
CA ASP A 48 -7.03 6.82 -2.43
C ASP A 48 -8.03 5.70 -2.12
N PHE A 49 -8.20 4.73 -3.02
CA PHE A 49 -9.03 3.54 -2.75
C PHE A 49 -8.53 2.71 -1.58
N ALA A 50 -7.21 2.60 -1.40
CA ALA A 50 -6.62 1.92 -0.25
C ALA A 50 -6.79 2.75 1.04
N VAL A 51 -6.57 4.05 0.94
CA VAL A 51 -6.73 4.99 2.06
C VAL A 51 -8.16 4.99 2.56
N ASP A 52 -9.13 5.12 1.66
CA ASP A 52 -10.56 5.13 1.97
C ASP A 52 -11.01 3.79 2.54
N HIS A 53 -10.52 2.67 2.00
CA HIS A 53 -10.82 1.35 2.54
C HIS A 53 -10.42 1.21 4.01
N VAL A 54 -9.27 1.76 4.39
CA VAL A 54 -8.79 1.75 5.77
C VAL A 54 -9.55 2.77 6.63
N LYS A 55 -9.75 4.00 6.14
CA LYS A 55 -10.41 5.09 6.89
C LYS A 55 -11.89 4.85 7.15
N LEU A 56 -12.58 4.24 6.19
CA LEU A 56 -14.02 4.02 6.24
C LEU A 56 -14.37 2.62 6.74
N HIS A 57 -13.39 1.86 7.22
CA HIS A 57 -13.64 0.53 7.74
C HIS A 57 -14.50 0.61 9.03
N PRO A 58 -15.56 -0.21 9.16
CA PRO A 58 -16.50 -0.08 10.27
C PRO A 58 -15.99 -0.62 11.62
N ALA A 59 -14.87 -1.36 11.65
CA ALA A 59 -14.32 -1.89 12.89
C ALA A 59 -13.75 -0.76 13.76
N ALA A 60 -13.88 -0.90 15.08
CA ALA A 60 -13.27 0.04 16.02
C ALA A 60 -11.76 0.08 15.84
N ASN A 61 -11.20 1.28 15.70
CA ASN A 61 -9.77 1.52 15.51
C ASN A 61 -9.02 1.32 16.84
N PRO A 62 -8.07 0.38 16.94
CA PRO A 62 -7.24 0.18 18.13
C PRO A 62 -6.32 1.38 18.40
N GLU A 63 -6.18 1.80 19.65
CA GLU A 63 -5.34 2.93 20.05
C GLU A 63 -4.39 2.59 21.21
N THR A 64 -4.70 1.55 21.98
CA THR A 64 -3.99 1.19 23.21
C THR A 64 -3.51 -0.25 23.18
N GLY A 65 -2.63 -0.63 24.12
CA GLY A 65 -2.16 -2.01 24.26
C GLY A 65 -3.20 -3.01 24.75
N GLN A 66 -4.39 -2.56 25.12
CA GLN A 66 -5.50 -3.42 25.54
C GLN A 66 -6.41 -3.82 24.37
N ASP A 67 -6.28 -3.12 23.24
CA ASP A 67 -7.12 -3.33 22.06
C ASP A 67 -6.62 -4.51 21.20
N ASP A 68 -7.52 -5.11 20.42
CA ASP A 68 -7.16 -6.18 19.49
C ASP A 68 -6.62 -5.62 18.15
N TRP A 69 -5.35 -5.21 18.17
CA TRP A 69 -4.64 -4.71 16.97
C TRP A 69 -4.56 -5.77 15.86
N ASN A 70 -4.27 -7.02 16.22
CA ASN A 70 -4.11 -8.10 15.24
C ASN A 70 -5.43 -8.44 14.57
N GLY A 71 -6.53 -8.48 15.33
CA GLY A 71 -7.88 -8.68 14.81
C GLY A 71 -8.29 -7.57 13.85
N TYR A 72 -8.07 -6.30 14.22
CA TYR A 72 -8.33 -5.16 13.35
C TYR A 72 -7.52 -5.23 12.04
N LEU A 73 -6.20 -5.47 12.11
CA LEU A 73 -5.33 -5.57 10.93
C LEU A 73 -5.77 -6.70 9.97
N LYS A 74 -6.24 -7.83 10.52
CA LYS A 74 -6.82 -8.91 9.71
C LYS A 74 -8.16 -8.50 9.09
N ALA A 75 -9.03 -7.84 9.85
CA ALA A 75 -10.35 -7.42 9.39
C ALA A 75 -10.27 -6.44 8.20
N ILE A 76 -9.32 -5.51 8.22
CA ILE A 76 -9.10 -4.58 7.11
C ILE A 76 -8.29 -5.20 5.95
N GLY A 77 -7.81 -6.44 6.10
CA GLY A 77 -7.15 -7.19 5.03
C GLY A 77 -5.65 -6.90 4.85
N ILE A 78 -4.94 -6.50 5.91
CA ILE A 78 -3.48 -6.31 5.90
C ILE A 78 -2.75 -7.66 5.86
N ASN A 79 -1.74 -7.74 4.99
CA ASN A 79 -0.93 -8.95 4.83
C ASN A 79 0.01 -9.19 6.01
N ASP A 80 0.56 -10.40 6.06
CA ASP A 80 1.37 -10.86 7.19
C ASP A 80 2.65 -10.04 7.35
N ARG A 81 3.25 -9.55 6.25
CA ARG A 81 4.46 -8.72 6.26
C ARG A 81 4.23 -7.42 7.02
N LEU A 82 3.25 -6.63 6.59
CA LEU A 82 2.96 -5.34 7.22
C LEU A 82 2.39 -5.53 8.62
N ARG A 83 1.53 -6.54 8.83
CA ARG A 83 0.99 -6.85 10.16
C ARG A 83 2.09 -7.22 11.15
N ALA A 84 3.06 -8.04 10.76
CA ALA A 84 4.20 -8.38 11.61
C ALA A 84 5.04 -7.15 11.93
N ALA A 85 5.30 -6.27 10.94
CA ALA A 85 6.05 -5.03 11.14
C ALA A 85 5.37 -4.08 12.14
N ILE A 86 4.06 -3.90 12.04
CA ILE A 86 3.29 -3.05 12.98
C ILE A 86 3.27 -3.67 14.38
N LEU A 87 3.19 -5.00 14.48
CA LEU A 87 3.04 -5.70 15.76
C LEU A 87 4.37 -6.07 16.44
N MET A 88 5.51 -5.67 15.89
CA MET A 88 6.83 -5.96 16.46
C MET A 88 6.92 -5.53 17.93
N PRO A 89 7.22 -6.45 18.87
CA PRO A 89 7.29 -6.14 20.30
C PRO A 89 8.32 -5.06 20.65
N GLU A 90 9.41 -4.98 19.88
CA GLU A 90 10.50 -4.04 20.14
C GLU A 90 10.11 -2.58 19.94
N PHE A 91 8.98 -2.32 19.26
CA PHE A 91 8.47 -0.98 18.98
C PHE A 91 7.15 -0.71 19.70
N GLU A 92 6.83 -1.45 20.77
CA GLU A 92 5.58 -1.29 21.51
C GLU A 92 5.34 0.14 22.00
N ASP A 93 6.36 0.78 22.55
CA ASP A 93 6.29 2.17 23.04
C ASP A 93 5.92 3.16 21.94
N ILE A 94 6.44 2.93 20.73
CA ILE A 94 6.16 3.76 19.54
C ILE A 94 4.77 3.42 19.00
N ARG A 95 4.41 2.14 18.95
CA ARG A 95 3.13 1.66 18.43
C ARG A 95 1.97 2.36 19.11
N TYR A 96 2.01 2.55 20.42
CA TYR A 96 0.91 3.20 21.15
C TYR A 96 0.96 4.73 21.17
N SER A 97 1.91 5.35 20.47
CA SER A 97 1.93 6.81 20.27
C SER A 97 0.92 7.29 19.22
N ALA A 98 0.33 6.37 18.46
CA ALA A 98 -0.73 6.64 17.49
C ALA A 98 -1.65 5.42 17.31
N SER A 99 -2.77 5.60 16.63
CA SER A 99 -3.72 4.51 16.39
C SER A 99 -3.22 3.48 15.38
N CYS A 100 -3.79 2.27 15.40
CA CYS A 100 -3.48 1.23 14.42
C CYS A 100 -3.78 1.70 12.99
N GLN A 101 -4.90 2.41 12.79
CA GLN A 101 -5.24 3.00 11.51
C GLN A 101 -4.18 3.99 11.03
N PHE A 102 -3.62 4.83 11.92
CA PHE A 102 -2.55 5.75 11.58
C PHE A 102 -1.33 4.99 11.03
N TRP A 103 -0.84 3.98 11.77
CA TRP A 103 0.34 3.22 11.34
C TRP A 103 0.15 2.48 10.03
N VAL A 104 -1.06 1.95 9.79
CA VAL A 104 -1.42 1.31 8.53
C VAL A 104 -1.38 2.31 7.38
N LEU A 105 -2.04 3.46 7.54
CA LEU A 105 -2.11 4.50 6.51
C LEU A 105 -0.72 5.05 6.19
N ASP A 106 0.05 5.39 7.21
CA ASP A 106 1.41 5.91 7.07
C ASP A 106 2.31 4.91 6.34
N SER A 107 2.24 3.63 6.70
CA SER A 107 3.02 2.57 6.05
C SER A 107 2.64 2.38 4.58
N ILE A 108 1.34 2.37 4.27
CA ILE A 108 0.82 2.17 2.91
C ILE A 108 1.20 3.35 2.01
N VAL A 109 0.99 4.58 2.49
CA VAL A 109 1.31 5.81 1.73
C VAL A 109 2.82 5.92 1.53
N SER A 110 3.62 5.73 2.57
CA SER A 110 5.08 5.77 2.46
C SER A 110 5.62 4.70 1.49
N THR A 111 5.07 3.49 1.53
CA THR A 111 5.47 2.42 0.58
C THR A 111 5.07 2.76 -0.85
N TRP A 112 3.90 3.37 -1.04
CA TRP A 112 3.44 3.82 -2.36
C TRP A 112 4.32 4.93 -2.93
N GLU A 113 4.66 5.95 -2.12
CA GLU A 113 5.55 7.03 -2.53
C GLU A 113 6.94 6.51 -2.91
N ALA A 114 7.48 5.58 -2.12
CA ALA A 114 8.75 4.93 -2.44
C ALA A 114 8.67 4.14 -3.76
N LEU A 115 7.56 3.44 -4.01
CA LEU A 115 7.34 2.72 -5.26
C LEU A 115 7.26 3.67 -6.47
N CYS A 116 6.54 4.79 -6.35
CA CYS A 116 6.45 5.84 -7.37
C CYS A 116 7.83 6.41 -7.68
N GLY A 117 8.57 6.83 -6.66
CA GLY A 117 9.92 7.38 -6.83
C GLY A 117 10.85 6.40 -7.53
N ARG A 118 10.80 5.11 -7.14
CA ARG A 118 11.62 4.07 -7.77
C ARG A 118 11.24 3.84 -9.25
N HIS A 119 9.95 3.89 -9.57
CA HIS A 119 9.47 3.75 -10.94
C HIS A 119 9.92 4.89 -11.84
N GLU A 120 9.88 6.13 -11.33
CA GLU A 120 10.35 7.30 -12.03
C GLU A 120 11.86 7.24 -12.30
N GLU A 121 12.66 6.88 -11.30
CA GLU A 121 14.11 6.69 -11.46
C GLU A 121 14.45 5.68 -12.57
N LEU A 122 13.79 4.52 -12.55
CA LEU A 122 14.00 3.44 -13.52
C LEU A 122 13.65 3.90 -14.94
N ARG A 123 12.58 4.66 -15.11
CA ARG A 123 12.17 5.24 -16.40
C ARG A 123 13.17 6.28 -16.89
N MET A 124 13.66 7.15 -16.01
CA MET A 124 14.66 8.15 -16.36
C MET A 124 15.97 7.49 -16.82
N GLU A 125 16.40 6.42 -16.13
CA GLU A 125 17.58 5.65 -16.50
C GLU A 125 17.41 4.95 -17.85
N GLN A 126 16.25 4.35 -18.14
CA GLN A 126 15.96 3.78 -19.45
C GLN A 126 16.03 4.82 -20.57
N ARG A 127 15.41 5.99 -20.37
CA ARG A 127 15.44 7.07 -21.36
C ARG A 127 16.87 7.52 -21.64
N ARG A 128 17.70 7.67 -20.60
CA ARG A 128 19.13 8.02 -20.77
C ARG A 128 19.87 6.98 -21.60
N ARG A 129 19.67 5.68 -21.35
CA ARG A 129 20.31 4.60 -22.12
C ARG A 129 19.87 4.56 -23.57
N GLN A 130 18.60 4.87 -23.85
CA GLN A 130 18.07 4.93 -25.22
C GLN A 130 18.59 6.13 -26.03
N HIS A 131 18.92 7.25 -25.39
CA HIS A 131 19.48 8.43 -26.06
C HIS A 131 21.02 8.39 -26.18
N ALA A 132 21.68 7.52 -25.42
CA ALA A 132 23.14 7.32 -25.46
C ALA A 132 23.58 6.23 -26.45
N SER A 133 22.63 5.56 -27.11
CA SER A 133 22.84 4.54 -28.15
C SER A 133 22.43 5.04 -29.52
#